data_AF-A0A9D0CWD1-F1
#
_entry.id   AF-A0A9D0CWD1-F1
#
_cell.length_a   1.000
_cell.length_b   1.000
_cell.length_c   1.000
_cell.angle_alpha   90.00
_cell.angle_beta   90.00
_cell.angle_gamma   90.00
#
_symmetry.space_group_name_H-M   'P 1'
#
loop_
_entity.id
_entity.type
_entity.pdbx_description
1 polymer ?
#
loop_
_entity_poly.entity_id
_entity_poly.type
_entity_poly.pdbx_seq_one_letter_code
_entity_poly.pdbx_strand_id
1 'polypeptide(L)'
;MTVSEKQAVSKLVEHELALKVYISALLEDEAAPLALADEPAPRPAVEAPPQAPELKPPLPTVEVPVEVAEPVSAPPVPSSNAYPDWADQAFEALLFKVGGFLSLATPLATLNTIVTWNDKITPMPGHAEWFLGLLPMRARQVKVIDIAKFVIPENHAARRSLEGERQFKHIIVVGNGEYGLACDDLGDVFSVERDKVRWRTDLSQRPWLAGTLVEQ
;
A
#
# COMPACT_ATOMS: atom_id res chain seq x y z
N MET A 1 -4.97 24.89 -55.00
CA MET A 1 -4.90 23.84 -53.97
C MET A 1 -3.73 22.94 -54.30
N THR A 2 -2.74 22.91 -53.41
CA THR A 2 -1.41 22.38 -53.69
C THR A 2 -1.36 20.85 -53.52
N VAL A 3 -0.47 20.18 -54.25
CA VAL A 3 -0.28 18.71 -54.21
C VAL A 3 -0.02 18.19 -52.78
N SER A 4 0.54 19.04 -51.92
CA SER A 4 0.85 18.74 -50.52
C SER A 4 -0.39 18.58 -49.62
N GLU A 5 -1.42 19.41 -49.81
CA GLU A 5 -2.70 19.28 -49.08
C GLU A 5 -3.41 17.97 -49.42
N LYS A 6 -3.34 17.54 -50.69
CA LYS A 6 -3.99 16.31 -51.16
C LYS A 6 -3.34 15.06 -50.55
N GLN A 7 -2.02 15.06 -50.34
CA GLN A 7 -1.31 13.98 -49.66
C GLN A 7 -1.60 13.93 -48.15
N ALA A 8 -1.73 15.07 -47.48
CA ALA A 8 -2.09 15.10 -46.07
C ALA A 8 -3.50 14.56 -45.83
N VAL A 9 -4.45 14.91 -46.70
CA VAL A 9 -5.84 14.42 -46.62
C VAL A 9 -5.90 12.92 -46.89
N SER A 10 -5.18 12.38 -47.88
CA SER A 10 -5.13 10.93 -48.13
C SER A 10 -4.58 10.14 -46.92
N LYS A 11 -3.52 10.64 -46.28
CA LYS A 11 -2.94 9.97 -45.10
C LYS A 11 -3.90 9.97 -43.91
N LEU A 12 -4.66 11.05 -43.69
CA LEU A 12 -5.66 11.10 -42.62
C LEU A 12 -6.79 10.09 -42.85
N VAL A 13 -7.25 9.97 -44.10
CA VAL A 13 -8.33 9.05 -44.49
C VAL A 13 -7.88 7.59 -44.32
N GLU A 14 -6.63 7.26 -44.67
CA GLU A 14 -6.06 5.92 -44.47
C GLU A 14 -5.98 5.56 -42.97
N HIS A 15 -5.55 6.50 -42.12
CA HIS A 15 -5.49 6.29 -40.68
C HIS A 15 -6.89 6.08 -40.05
N GLU A 16 -7.90 6.85 -40.45
CA GLU A 16 -9.27 6.64 -39.98
C GLU A 16 -9.82 5.28 -40.38
N LEU A 17 -9.46 4.79 -41.57
CA LEU A 17 -9.92 3.50 -42.08
C LEU A 17 -9.26 2.34 -41.34
N ALA A 18 -7.95 2.44 -41.07
CA ALA A 18 -7.22 1.47 -40.26
C ALA A 18 -7.78 1.37 -38.82
N LEU A 19 -8.10 2.52 -38.21
CA LEU A 19 -8.69 2.57 -36.86
C LEU A 19 -10.07 1.91 -36.81
N LYS A 20 -10.92 2.17 -37.81
CA LYS A 20 -12.26 1.59 -37.90
C LYS A 20 -12.23 0.07 -38.04
N VAL A 21 -11.32 -0.47 -38.87
CA VAL A 21 -11.15 -1.92 -39.06
C VAL A 21 -10.68 -2.61 -37.77
N TYR A 22 -9.77 -1.98 -37.03
CA TYR A 22 -9.28 -2.52 -35.76
C TYR A 22 -10.38 -2.55 -34.69
N ILE A 23 -11.15 -1.45 -34.58
CA ILE A 23 -12.26 -1.37 -33.62
C ILE A 23 -13.36 -2.38 -33.97
N SER A 24 -13.73 -2.55 -35.24
CA SER A 24 -14.73 -3.56 -35.62
C SER A 24 -14.28 -4.99 -35.28
N ALA A 25 -13.01 -5.32 -35.51
CA ALA A 25 -12.48 -6.65 -35.20
C ALA A 25 -12.50 -6.96 -33.69
N LEU A 26 -12.25 -5.98 -32.84
CA LEU A 26 -12.34 -6.12 -31.38
C LEU A 26 -13.79 -6.30 -30.90
N LEU A 27 -14.75 -5.62 -31.53
CA LEU A 27 -16.16 -5.73 -31.16
C LEU A 27 -16.79 -7.06 -31.60
N GLU A 28 -16.26 -7.70 -32.64
CA GLU A 28 -16.76 -8.99 -33.14
C GLU A 28 -16.25 -10.19 -32.34
N ASP A 29 -15.14 -10.07 -31.60
CA ASP A 29 -14.54 -11.16 -30.82
C ASP A 29 -15.23 -11.41 -29.46
N GLU A 30 -16.08 -10.50 -28.98
CA GLU A 30 -16.83 -10.66 -27.71
C GLU A 30 -18.19 -11.40 -27.86
N ALA A 31 -18.58 -11.81 -29.08
CA ALA A 31 -19.88 -12.42 -29.31
C ALA A 31 -19.81 -13.95 -29.49
N ALA A 32 -19.47 -14.68 -28.42
CA ALA A 32 -19.69 -16.14 -28.34
C ALA A 32 -20.47 -16.52 -27.06
N PRO A 33 -21.70 -17.04 -27.18
CA PRO A 33 -22.52 -17.45 -26.03
C PRO A 33 -22.38 -18.95 -25.74
N LEU A 34 -21.96 -19.31 -24.52
CA LEU A 34 -22.12 -20.65 -23.92
C LEU A 34 -22.43 -20.45 -22.43
N ALA A 35 -23.71 -20.41 -22.03
CA ALA A 35 -24.58 -21.55 -21.75
C ALA A 35 -24.34 -22.18 -20.36
N LEU A 36 -25.41 -22.15 -19.57
CA LEU A 36 -25.61 -22.64 -18.20
C LEU A 36 -25.07 -24.06 -17.92
N ALA A 37 -24.57 -24.28 -16.71
CA ALA A 37 -24.83 -25.45 -15.84
C ALA A 37 -24.08 -25.22 -14.50
N ASP A 38 -24.74 -24.95 -13.37
CA ASP A 38 -25.46 -25.87 -12.49
C ASP A 38 -24.66 -26.01 -11.18
N GLU A 39 -25.11 -25.27 -10.16
CA GLU A 39 -24.76 -25.51 -8.77
C GLU A 39 -25.78 -26.51 -8.22
N PRO A 40 -25.33 -27.54 -7.50
CA PRO A 40 -25.98 -27.76 -6.22
C PRO A 40 -24.99 -28.06 -5.09
N ALA A 41 -25.32 -27.45 -3.96
CA ALA A 41 -24.76 -27.62 -2.62
C ALA A 41 -25.06 -29.03 -2.01
N PRO A 42 -25.02 -29.17 -0.68
CA PRO A 42 -23.89 -29.59 0.15
C PRO A 42 -24.05 -31.04 0.65
N ARG A 43 -23.00 -31.64 1.23
CA ARG A 43 -23.14 -32.83 2.08
C ARG A 43 -22.84 -32.52 3.54
N PRO A 44 -23.68 -32.97 4.49
CA PRO A 44 -23.58 -32.65 5.90
C PRO A 44 -22.78 -33.68 6.71
N ALA A 45 -22.36 -33.23 7.89
CA ALA A 45 -22.08 -33.96 9.14
C ALA A 45 -20.84 -34.88 9.19
N VAL A 46 -19.92 -34.57 10.12
CA VAL A 46 -19.67 -35.38 11.34
C VAL A 46 -19.08 -34.49 12.45
N GLU A 47 -19.81 -34.45 13.58
CA GLU A 47 -19.46 -34.35 15.02
C GLU A 47 -18.38 -33.40 15.58
N ALA A 48 -18.89 -32.38 16.28
CA ALA A 48 -18.74 -32.00 17.71
C ALA A 48 -17.37 -32.03 18.47
N PRO A 49 -17.09 -30.99 19.29
CA PRO A 49 -15.95 -30.85 20.24
C PRO A 49 -16.27 -31.56 21.60
N PRO A 50 -15.48 -31.53 22.70
CA PRO A 50 -14.39 -30.61 23.12
C PRO A 50 -13.21 -31.26 23.87
N GLN A 51 -12.15 -30.47 24.16
CA GLN A 51 -11.47 -30.54 25.47
C GLN A 51 -10.48 -29.38 25.65
N ALA A 52 -10.91 -28.42 26.48
CA ALA A 52 -10.03 -27.61 27.30
C ALA A 52 -9.93 -28.27 28.68
N PRO A 53 -8.76 -28.23 29.32
CA PRO A 53 -8.75 -27.97 30.75
C PRO A 53 -7.89 -26.74 31.06
N GLU A 54 -8.60 -25.73 31.55
CA GLU A 54 -8.11 -24.63 32.38
C GLU A 54 -7.50 -25.17 33.68
N LEU A 55 -6.25 -24.84 34.00
CA LEU A 55 -5.75 -24.90 35.39
C LEU A 55 -4.79 -23.73 35.68
N LYS A 56 -5.02 -23.18 36.86
CA LYS A 56 -4.70 -21.84 37.40
C LYS A 56 -3.24 -21.69 37.88
N PRO A 57 -2.76 -20.45 38.12
CA PRO A 57 -1.36 -20.12 38.43
C PRO A 57 -1.01 -20.29 39.92
N PRO A 58 0.30 -20.30 40.25
CA PRO A 58 0.72 -19.65 41.49
C PRO A 58 1.99 -18.78 41.32
N LEU A 59 1.89 -17.49 41.69
CA LEU A 59 2.95 -16.77 42.41
C LEU A 59 2.82 -17.11 43.92
N PRO A 60 3.73 -16.68 44.81
CA PRO A 60 5.19 -16.53 44.77
C PRO A 60 5.85 -17.24 45.99
N THR A 61 7.17 -17.36 46.03
CA THR A 61 7.92 -17.56 47.29
C THR A 61 9.23 -16.79 47.21
N VAL A 62 9.48 -16.04 48.28
CA VAL A 62 10.47 -14.99 48.51
C VAL A 62 11.70 -15.60 49.19
N GLU A 63 12.80 -14.84 49.21
CA GLU A 63 13.96 -14.91 50.13
C GLU A 63 15.11 -15.83 49.62
N VAL A 64 16.38 -15.43 49.51
CA VAL A 64 17.21 -14.41 50.18
C VAL A 64 18.56 -14.24 49.39
N PRO A 65 19.46 -13.28 49.71
CA PRO A 65 20.04 -12.32 48.76
C PRO A 65 21.54 -12.55 48.49
N VAL A 66 22.09 -11.99 47.40
CA VAL A 66 23.51 -11.55 47.37
C VAL A 66 23.65 -10.29 46.51
N GLU A 67 24.07 -9.26 47.22
CA GLU A 67 24.56 -7.96 46.79
C GLU A 67 25.78 -8.10 45.85
N VAL A 68 25.64 -7.63 44.61
CA VAL A 68 26.78 -7.24 43.77
C VAL A 68 26.37 -5.94 43.06
N ALA A 69 27.14 -4.90 43.34
CA ALA A 69 26.95 -3.53 42.87
C ALA A 69 26.69 -3.45 41.36
N GLU A 70 25.45 -3.10 40.99
CA GLU A 70 25.15 -2.58 39.66
C GLU A 70 25.49 -1.08 39.63
N PRO A 71 26.17 -0.58 38.58
CA PRO A 71 26.24 0.85 38.37
C PRO A 71 24.81 1.34 38.16
N VAL A 72 24.39 2.31 38.98
CA VAL A 72 23.11 3.01 38.91
C VAL A 72 22.80 3.30 37.44
N SER A 73 21.89 2.49 36.87
CA SER A 73 21.27 2.78 35.60
C SER A 73 20.53 4.08 35.81
N ALA A 74 21.06 5.16 35.23
CA ALA A 74 20.30 6.39 35.09
C ALA A 74 18.95 6.00 34.48
N PRO A 75 17.81 6.48 35.02
CA PRO A 75 16.52 6.24 34.40
C PRO A 75 16.67 6.62 32.92
N PRO A 76 16.18 5.79 31.97
CA PRO A 76 16.23 6.17 30.57
C PRO A 76 15.53 7.51 30.50
N VAL A 77 16.32 8.56 30.25
CA VAL A 77 15.76 9.82 29.80
C VAL A 77 14.87 9.41 28.64
N PRO A 78 13.58 9.78 28.61
CA PRO A 78 12.81 9.62 27.40
C PRO A 78 13.53 10.50 26.39
N SER A 79 14.43 9.91 25.63
CA SER A 79 14.92 10.47 24.41
C SER A 79 13.65 10.72 23.63
N SER A 80 13.24 11.98 23.57
CA SER A 80 12.29 12.48 22.59
C SER A 80 13.00 12.27 21.26
N ASN A 81 13.08 11.02 20.84
CA ASN A 81 13.90 10.62 19.72
C ASN A 81 13.23 11.32 18.54
N ALA A 82 13.97 12.22 17.90
CA ALA A 82 13.47 13.01 16.78
C ALA A 82 13.16 12.13 15.54
N TYR A 83 13.33 10.81 15.67
CA TYR A 83 13.29 9.78 14.66
C TYR A 83 12.78 8.47 15.29
N PRO A 84 12.18 7.55 14.52
CA PRO A 84 11.65 6.28 15.05
C PRO A 84 12.75 5.29 15.48
N ASP A 85 12.39 4.31 16.34
CA ASP A 85 13.34 3.31 16.87
C ASP A 85 14.03 2.48 15.78
N TRP A 86 13.32 2.18 14.69
CA TRP A 86 13.88 1.44 13.55
C TRP A 86 14.94 2.22 12.76
N ALA A 87 15.05 3.54 12.99
CA ALA A 87 16.00 4.42 12.32
C ALA A 87 17.26 4.68 13.14
N ASP A 88 17.47 3.96 14.25
CA ASP A 88 18.66 4.14 15.08
C ASP A 88 19.95 3.70 14.37
N GLN A 89 19.86 2.67 13.53
CA GLN A 89 20.94 2.18 12.66
C GLN A 89 20.60 2.41 11.18
N ALA A 90 21.59 2.20 10.31
CA ALA A 90 21.34 2.18 8.87
C ALA A 90 20.28 1.12 8.54
N PHE A 91 19.27 1.50 7.77
CA PHE A 91 18.11 0.66 7.46
C PHE A 91 17.87 0.63 5.95
N GLU A 92 17.24 -0.44 5.48
CA GLU A 92 16.83 -0.54 4.08
C GLU A 92 15.43 0.07 3.91
N ALA A 93 15.25 0.83 2.83
CA ALA A 93 13.98 1.41 2.44
C ALA A 93 13.62 1.01 1.01
N LEU A 94 12.34 0.71 0.80
CA LEU A 94 11.77 0.41 -0.51
C LEU A 94 11.22 1.70 -1.12
N LEU A 95 11.75 2.09 -2.27
CA LEU A 95 11.18 3.17 -3.08
C LEU A 95 9.92 2.67 -3.80
N PHE A 96 8.88 3.50 -3.86
CA PHE A 96 7.69 3.23 -4.67
C PHE A 96 7.06 4.51 -5.18
N LYS A 97 6.35 4.41 -6.30
CA LYS A 97 5.71 5.54 -6.98
C LYS A 97 4.20 5.52 -6.77
N VAL A 98 3.65 6.69 -6.51
CA VAL A 98 2.21 6.93 -6.36
C VAL A 98 1.79 8.18 -7.15
N GLY A 99 0.62 8.12 -7.76
CA GLY A 99 0.10 9.19 -8.62
C GLY A 99 0.97 9.50 -9.84
N GLY A 100 1.90 8.64 -10.24
CA GLY A 100 2.84 8.87 -11.36
C GLY A 100 3.94 9.93 -11.14
N PHE A 101 3.82 10.83 -10.17
CA PHE A 101 4.81 11.89 -9.90
C PHE A 101 5.38 11.89 -8.48
N LEU A 102 4.69 11.26 -7.52
CA LEU A 102 5.12 11.25 -6.13
C LEU A 102 5.90 9.96 -5.84
N SER A 103 7.17 10.12 -5.45
CA SER A 103 8.00 9.00 -4.99
C SER A 103 8.06 9.01 -3.48
N LEU A 104 7.79 7.87 -2.86
CA LEU A 104 7.82 7.66 -1.42
C LEU A 104 8.69 6.45 -1.11
N ALA A 105 9.22 6.42 0.11
CA ALA A 105 9.97 5.27 0.59
C ALA A 105 9.35 4.76 1.89
N THR A 106 9.29 3.45 2.04
CA THR A 106 8.88 2.79 3.29
C THR A 106 10.03 1.96 3.83
N PRO A 107 10.38 2.05 5.11
CA PRO A 107 11.44 1.23 5.70
C PRO A 107 10.99 -0.23 5.72
N LEU A 108 11.89 -1.14 5.35
CA LEU A 108 11.63 -2.59 5.32
C LEU A 108 11.27 -3.12 6.71
N ALA A 109 11.78 -2.49 7.78
CA ALA A 109 11.43 -2.81 9.16
C ALA A 109 9.92 -2.70 9.47
N THR A 110 9.19 -1.85 8.73
CA THR A 110 7.73 -1.68 8.90
C THR A 110 6.93 -2.37 7.80
N LEU A 111 7.59 -2.90 6.77
CA LEU A 111 6.94 -3.56 5.65
C LEU A 111 6.54 -4.97 6.07
N ASN A 112 5.24 -5.27 5.96
CA ASN A 112 4.71 -6.58 6.32
C ASN A 112 4.68 -7.53 5.12
N THR A 113 4.07 -7.07 4.02
CA THR A 113 4.00 -7.83 2.76
C THR A 113 3.69 -6.89 1.61
N ILE A 114 4.04 -7.31 0.40
CA ILE A 114 3.62 -6.65 -0.83
C ILE A 114 2.69 -7.62 -1.55
N VAL A 115 1.54 -7.14 -2.02
CA VAL A 115 0.61 -7.92 -2.82
C VAL A 115 0.35 -7.21 -4.15
N THR A 116 0.18 -7.98 -5.22
CA THR A 116 -0.26 -7.42 -6.49
C THR A 116 -1.71 -6.95 -6.37
N TRP A 117 -2.01 -5.81 -6.99
CA TRP A 117 -3.36 -5.31 -7.12
C TRP A 117 -4.26 -6.38 -7.73
N ASN A 118 -5.46 -6.53 -7.16
CA ASN A 118 -6.46 -7.49 -7.62
C ASN A 118 -7.86 -6.96 -7.28
N ASP A 119 -8.86 -7.45 -7.99
CA ASP A 119 -10.26 -7.03 -7.86
C ASP A 119 -10.97 -7.61 -6.62
N LYS A 120 -10.23 -8.08 -5.60
CA LYS A 120 -10.81 -8.59 -4.34
C LYS A 120 -11.01 -7.50 -3.29
N ILE A 121 -10.64 -6.26 -3.61
CA ILE A 121 -10.85 -5.12 -2.73
C ILE A 121 -12.35 -4.81 -2.71
N THR A 122 -12.95 -4.86 -1.53
CA THR A 122 -14.35 -4.49 -1.34
C THR A 122 -14.43 -2.98 -1.06
N PRO A 123 -14.96 -2.17 -2.00
CA PRO A 123 -15.11 -0.73 -1.77
C PRO A 123 -16.12 -0.47 -0.65
N MET A 124 -15.84 0.53 0.18
CA MET A 124 -16.72 0.90 1.30
C MET A 124 -17.29 2.31 1.08
N PRO A 125 -18.59 2.44 0.76
CA PRO A 125 -19.21 3.74 0.58
C PRO A 125 -19.23 4.55 1.89
N GLY A 126 -19.32 5.88 1.76
CA GLY A 126 -19.38 6.80 2.90
C GLY A 126 -18.02 7.11 3.55
N HIS A 127 -16.92 6.59 3.00
CA HIS A 127 -15.56 6.96 3.39
C HIS A 127 -14.99 8.04 2.46
N ALA A 128 -13.86 8.64 2.86
CA ALA A 128 -13.17 9.62 2.04
C ALA A 128 -12.63 8.99 0.74
N GLU A 129 -12.45 9.81 -0.30
CA GLU A 129 -12.04 9.34 -1.64
C GLU A 129 -10.67 8.65 -1.70
N TRP A 130 -9.81 8.89 -0.70
CA TRP A 130 -8.53 8.20 -0.56
C TRP A 130 -8.68 6.79 0.02
N PHE A 131 -9.86 6.40 0.51
CA PHE A 131 -10.10 5.05 1.02
C PHE A 131 -10.64 4.17 -0.11
N LEU A 132 -9.83 3.23 -0.56
CA LEU A 132 -10.17 2.37 -1.70
C LEU A 132 -11.06 1.18 -1.28
N GLY A 133 -10.89 0.68 -0.05
CA GLY A 133 -11.73 -0.39 0.47
C GLY A 133 -11.02 -1.30 1.46
N LEU A 134 -11.59 -2.49 1.64
CA LEU A 134 -11.05 -3.56 2.48
C LEU A 134 -10.54 -4.71 1.61
N LEU A 135 -9.31 -5.15 1.88
CA LEU A 135 -8.72 -6.34 1.29
C LEU A 135 -8.68 -7.47 2.34
N PRO A 136 -9.43 -8.57 2.13
CA PRO A 136 -9.35 -9.72 3.03
C PRO A 136 -8.00 -10.43 2.85
N MET A 137 -7.21 -10.49 3.92
CA MET A 137 -5.90 -11.16 3.92
C MET A 137 -5.78 -12.13 5.09
N ARG A 138 -5.78 -13.44 4.80
CA ARG A 138 -5.74 -14.52 5.79
C ARG A 138 -6.82 -14.34 6.86
N ALA A 139 -6.45 -13.91 8.07
CA ALA A 139 -7.35 -13.71 9.21
C ALA A 139 -7.57 -12.23 9.55
N ARG A 140 -7.20 -11.29 8.66
CA ARG A 140 -7.34 -9.84 8.91
C ARG A 140 -7.95 -9.13 7.70
N GLN A 141 -8.57 -7.98 7.97
CA GLN A 141 -9.05 -7.05 6.96
C GLN A 141 -8.06 -5.90 6.85
N VAL A 142 -7.44 -5.76 5.68
CA VAL A 142 -6.48 -4.68 5.43
C VAL A 142 -7.22 -3.49 4.84
N LYS A 143 -7.06 -2.32 5.45
CA LYS A 143 -7.60 -1.05 4.94
C LYS A 143 -6.73 -0.54 3.81
N VAL A 144 -7.23 -0.58 2.58
CA VAL A 144 -6.47 -0.13 1.41
C VAL A 144 -6.75 1.35 1.17
N ILE A 145 -5.68 2.13 1.08
CA ILE A 145 -5.73 3.58 0.87
C ILE A 145 -4.90 4.02 -0.34
N ASP A 146 -5.41 5.02 -1.04
CA ASP A 146 -4.69 5.82 -2.02
C ASP A 146 -3.87 6.90 -1.29
N ILE A 147 -2.57 6.68 -1.19
CA ILE A 147 -1.67 7.64 -0.54
C ILE A 147 -1.59 8.97 -1.30
N ALA A 148 -1.68 8.96 -2.63
CA ALA A 148 -1.55 10.19 -3.41
C ALA A 148 -2.69 11.15 -3.05
N LYS A 149 -3.93 10.66 -3.00
CA LYS A 149 -5.11 11.45 -2.58
C LYS A 149 -5.07 11.81 -1.10
N PHE A 150 -4.47 10.97 -0.25
CA PHE A 150 -4.32 11.24 1.18
C PHE A 150 -3.30 12.35 1.47
N VAL A 151 -2.17 12.35 0.75
CA VAL A 151 -1.06 13.29 0.97
C VAL A 151 -1.28 14.63 0.30
N ILE A 152 -1.96 14.62 -0.85
CA ILE A 152 -2.14 15.80 -1.70
C ILE A 152 -3.52 16.41 -1.43
N PRO A 153 -3.57 17.63 -0.87
CA PRO A 153 -4.83 18.27 -0.53
C PRO A 153 -5.63 18.61 -1.80
N GLU A 154 -6.95 18.71 -1.64
CA GLU A 154 -7.91 18.92 -2.74
C GLU A 154 -7.62 20.17 -3.57
N ASN A 155 -7.09 21.22 -2.92
CA ASN A 155 -6.79 22.50 -3.54
C ASN A 155 -5.46 22.52 -4.33
N HIS A 156 -4.67 21.45 -4.31
CA HIS A 156 -3.37 21.42 -4.97
C HIS A 156 -3.51 21.17 -6.47
N ALA A 157 -2.72 21.85 -7.31
CA ALA A 157 -2.80 21.69 -8.76
C ALA A 157 -2.58 20.24 -9.22
N ALA A 158 -1.68 19.51 -8.55
CA ALA A 158 -1.41 18.09 -8.81
C ALA A 158 -2.59 17.17 -8.48
N ARG A 159 -3.60 17.64 -7.72
CA ARG A 159 -4.80 16.84 -7.44
C ARG A 159 -5.59 16.55 -8.72
N ARG A 160 -5.64 17.51 -9.67
CA ARG A 160 -6.31 17.28 -10.97
C ARG A 160 -5.74 16.11 -11.74
N SER A 161 -4.45 15.84 -11.60
CA SER A 161 -3.79 14.69 -12.22
C SER A 161 -4.18 13.35 -11.59
N LEU A 162 -4.84 13.36 -10.42
CA LEU A 162 -5.29 12.18 -9.67
C LEU A 162 -6.81 11.92 -9.79
N GLU A 163 -7.56 12.82 -10.45
CA GLU A 163 -9.02 12.72 -10.63
C GLU A 163 -9.42 11.67 -11.68
N GLY A 164 -8.47 11.25 -12.53
CA GLY A 164 -8.70 10.19 -13.52
C GLY A 164 -8.64 8.79 -12.93
N GLU A 165 -8.94 7.79 -13.78
CA GLU A 165 -8.75 6.38 -13.41
C GLU A 165 -7.27 6.10 -13.13
N ARG A 166 -6.98 5.75 -11.88
CA ARG A 166 -5.64 5.36 -11.45
C ARG A 166 -5.46 3.85 -11.58
N GLN A 167 -4.37 3.46 -12.24
CA GLN A 167 -3.98 2.07 -12.39
C GLN A 167 -3.01 1.69 -11.28
N PHE A 168 -3.56 1.21 -10.16
CA PHE A 168 -2.76 0.63 -9.09
C PHE A 168 -2.24 -0.74 -9.52
N LYS A 169 -0.95 -1.01 -9.28
CA LYS A 169 -0.34 -2.32 -9.59
C LYS A 169 -0.02 -3.13 -8.36
N HIS A 170 0.30 -2.48 -7.25
CA HIS A 170 0.72 -3.14 -6.02
C HIS A 170 0.08 -2.48 -4.79
N ILE A 171 -0.01 -3.25 -3.72
CA ILE A 171 -0.45 -2.81 -2.40
C ILE A 171 0.65 -3.19 -1.41
N ILE A 172 1.23 -2.18 -0.77
CA ILE A 172 2.27 -2.36 0.24
C ILE A 172 1.59 -2.37 1.61
N VAL A 173 1.60 -3.52 2.26
CA VAL A 173 1.01 -3.69 3.59
C VAL A 173 2.06 -3.36 4.65
N VAL A 174 1.74 -2.45 5.56
CA VAL A 174 2.69 -1.91 6.55
C VAL A 174 2.22 -2.12 8.00
N GLY A 175 3.17 -1.98 8.93
CA GLY A 175 2.97 -2.14 10.38
C GLY A 175 2.48 -3.53 10.74
N ASN A 176 1.44 -3.59 11.57
CA ASN A 176 0.78 -4.85 11.97
C ASN A 176 -0.12 -5.45 10.88
N GLY A 177 -0.04 -4.94 9.64
CA GLY A 177 -0.84 -5.40 8.52
C GLY A 177 -2.29 -4.93 8.55
N GLU A 178 -2.54 -3.78 9.17
CA GLU A 178 -3.86 -3.16 9.22
C GLU A 178 -4.11 -2.21 8.04
N TYR A 179 -3.02 -1.68 7.44
CA TYR A 179 -3.06 -0.70 6.38
C TYR A 179 -2.32 -1.20 5.14
N GLY A 180 -2.96 -1.02 3.99
CA GLY A 180 -2.44 -1.33 2.67
C GLY A 180 -2.32 -0.04 1.86
N LEU A 181 -1.13 0.21 1.34
CA LEU A 181 -0.77 1.41 0.60
C LEU A 181 -0.81 1.10 -0.89
N ALA A 182 -1.80 1.61 -1.61
CA ALA A 182 -1.92 1.36 -3.05
C ALA A 182 -0.90 2.21 -3.83
N CYS A 183 -0.07 1.56 -4.66
CA CYS A 183 0.96 2.20 -5.45
C CYS A 183 0.94 1.77 -6.92
N ASP A 184 1.50 2.63 -7.78
CA ASP A 184 1.54 2.42 -9.22
C ASP A 184 2.71 1.53 -9.61
N ASP A 185 3.85 1.67 -8.94
CA ASP A 185 5.09 0.99 -9.30
C ASP A 185 6.02 0.86 -8.09
N LEU A 186 6.79 -0.22 -8.05
CA LEU A 186 7.82 -0.46 -7.04
C LEU A 186 9.18 -0.15 -7.66
N GLY A 187 10.00 0.61 -6.94
CA GLY A 187 11.37 0.91 -7.29
C GLY A 187 12.36 0.03 -6.53
N ASP A 188 13.59 0.51 -6.46
CA ASP A 188 14.69 -0.20 -5.80
C ASP A 188 14.62 -0.12 -4.28
N VAL A 189 15.24 -1.12 -3.65
CA VAL A 189 15.57 -1.10 -2.23
C VAL A 189 16.96 -0.50 -2.08
N PHE A 190 17.11 0.46 -1.16
CA PHE A 190 18.38 1.12 -0.91
C PHE A 190 18.62 1.29 0.60
N SER A 191 19.90 1.31 0.98
CA SER A 191 20.31 1.53 2.35
C SER A 191 20.32 3.03 2.66
N VAL A 192 19.74 3.39 3.79
CA VAL A 192 19.60 4.77 4.26
C VAL A 192 20.28 4.90 5.62
N GLU A 193 21.25 5.80 5.68
CA GLU A 193 21.80 6.25 6.94
C GLU A 193 20.86 7.27 7.58
N ARG A 194 20.73 7.20 8.90
CA ARG A 194 19.90 8.11 9.70
C ARG A 194 20.18 9.59 9.40
N ASP A 195 21.45 9.97 9.26
CA ASP A 195 21.86 11.37 9.04
C ASP A 195 21.53 11.90 7.64
N LYS A 196 21.18 11.01 6.70
CA LYS A 196 20.72 11.38 5.35
C LYS A 196 19.23 11.70 5.29
N VAL A 197 18.51 11.53 6.40
CA VAL A 197 17.09 11.84 6.50
C VAL A 197 16.90 13.10 7.32
N ARG A 198 16.25 14.10 6.72
CA ARG A 198 15.75 15.25 7.47
C ARG A 198 14.49 14.83 8.22
N TRP A 199 14.68 14.36 9.45
CA TRP A 199 13.59 13.97 10.34
C TRP A 199 12.73 15.15 10.77
N ARG A 200 11.44 14.88 10.97
CA ARG A 200 10.47 15.90 11.38
C ARG A 200 10.19 15.78 12.86
N THR A 201 10.47 16.85 13.60
CA THR A 201 10.17 16.96 15.03
C THR A 201 8.71 17.31 15.29
N ASP A 202 8.07 18.02 14.37
CA ASP A 202 6.65 18.36 14.44
C ASP A 202 5.82 17.46 13.51
N LEU A 203 5.11 16.52 14.14
CA LEU A 203 4.21 15.58 13.50
C LEU A 203 2.76 16.11 13.40
N SER A 204 2.46 17.32 13.91
CA SER A 204 1.09 17.84 14.00
C SER A 204 0.36 17.93 12.66
N GLN A 205 1.03 18.43 11.62
CA GLN A 205 0.39 18.66 10.32
C GLN A 205 0.38 17.43 9.40
N ARG A 206 1.37 16.54 9.54
CA ARG A 206 1.57 15.39 8.64
C ARG A 206 2.21 14.25 9.44
N PRO A 207 1.47 13.57 10.32
CA PRO A 207 2.02 12.53 11.19
C PRO A 207 2.49 11.29 10.41
N TRP A 208 2.01 11.12 9.19
CA TRP A 208 2.35 10.03 8.28
C TRP A 208 3.73 10.18 7.60
N LEU A 209 4.39 11.34 7.70
CA LEU A 209 5.69 11.58 7.09
C LEU A 209 6.77 11.75 8.15
N ALA A 210 7.60 10.72 8.31
CA ALA A 210 8.70 10.70 9.29
C ALA A 210 9.83 11.69 8.93
N GLY A 211 10.13 11.85 7.64
CA GLY A 211 11.21 12.73 7.19
C GLY A 211 11.32 12.80 5.67
N THR A 212 12.28 13.59 5.19
CA THR A 212 12.61 13.70 3.76
C THR A 212 14.04 13.25 3.55
N LEU A 213 14.27 12.34 2.61
CA LEU A 213 15.62 11.93 2.22
C LEU A 213 16.30 13.11 1.52
N VAL A 214 17.50 13.45 1.97
CA VAL A 214 18.34 14.49 1.37
C VAL A 214 19.39 13.74 0.54
N GLU A 215 19.07 13.44 -0.72
CA GLU A 215 20.09 13.00 -1.68
C GLU A 215 21.12 14.13 -1.89
N GLN A 216 22.40 13.76 -2.01
CA GLN A 216 23.50 14.68 -2.30
C GLN A 216 23.82 14.70 -3.79
#